data_AF-A0A938FC50-F1
#
_entry.id   AF-A0A938FC50-F1
#
_cell.length_a   1.000
_cell.length_b   1.000
_cell.length_c   1.000
_cell.angle_alpha   90.00
_cell.angle_beta   90.00
_cell.angle_gamma   90.00
#
_symmetry.space_group_name_H-M   'P 1'
#
loop_
_entity.id
_entity.type
_entity.pdbx_description
1 polymer ?
#
loop_
_entity_poly.entity_id
_entity_poly.type
_entity_poly.pdbx_seq_one_letter_code
_entity_poly.pdbx_strand_id
1 'polypeptide(L)'
;VASFFPTAARDEVRGGFSSYPDLLDPRLLVSVWQGDLKMDSGVPQSVYRIDTSEMERIGLWGLSIGESYTFGNPEVGTITLNGAVPWVNLQVVKDPGKPWALAGSIVAIASLMASLFIRQRRILVRASNGKLEVAGLALNRLPGLEDEIKKMVSEVSR
;
A
#
# COMPACT_ATOMS: atom_id res chain seq x y z
N VAL A 1 -20.53 13.63 20.07
CA VAL A 1 -19.24 13.92 19.38
C VAL A 1 -18.22 14.36 20.41
N ALA A 2 -16.97 13.87 20.34
CA ALA A 2 -15.93 14.26 21.28
C ALA A 2 -14.61 14.59 20.56
N SER A 3 -13.81 15.45 21.18
CA SER A 3 -12.45 15.79 20.73
C SER A 3 -11.51 15.72 21.92
N PHE A 4 -10.40 15.02 21.72
CA PHE A 4 -9.37 14.85 22.75
C PHE A 4 -8.15 15.68 22.40
N PHE A 5 -7.65 16.44 23.38
CA PHE A 5 -6.45 17.27 23.25
C PHE A 5 -5.44 16.83 24.31
N PRO A 6 -4.35 16.15 23.93
CA PRO A 6 -3.26 15.79 24.85
C PRO A 6 -2.66 16.97 25.61
N THR A 7 -2.48 18.11 24.94
CA THR A 7 -2.08 19.39 25.55
C THR A 7 -2.99 20.49 25.04
N ALA A 8 -4.06 20.76 25.76
CA ALA A 8 -5.09 21.70 25.35
C ALA A 8 -4.55 23.14 25.25
N ALA A 9 -4.86 23.77 24.12
CA ALA A 9 -4.65 25.19 23.90
C ALA A 9 -5.87 25.76 23.15
N ARG A 10 -6.06 27.08 23.23
CA ARG A 10 -7.16 27.77 22.57
C ARG A 10 -6.65 29.01 21.87
N ASP A 11 -7.15 29.21 20.65
CA ASP A 11 -6.87 30.36 19.81
C ASP A 11 -8.20 30.95 19.31
N GLU A 12 -8.28 32.27 19.17
CA GLU A 12 -9.53 32.95 18.78
C GLU A 12 -9.96 32.60 17.34
N VAL A 13 -9.00 32.30 16.47
CA VAL A 13 -9.25 31.98 15.06
C VAL A 13 -9.46 30.47 14.85
N ARG A 14 -8.64 29.64 15.50
CA ARG A 14 -8.63 28.17 15.31
C ARG A 14 -9.53 27.40 16.29
N GLY A 15 -10.00 28.02 17.36
CA GLY A 15 -10.72 27.33 18.44
C GLY A 15 -9.79 26.49 19.32
N GLY A 16 -10.30 25.40 19.87
CA GLY A 16 -9.51 24.47 20.71
C GLY A 16 -8.66 23.52 19.87
N PHE A 17 -7.39 23.36 20.23
CA PHE A 17 -6.45 22.47 19.54
C PHE A 17 -5.44 21.86 20.52
N SER A 18 -4.70 20.84 20.08
CA SER A 18 -3.55 20.32 20.85
C SER A 18 -2.28 21.03 20.43
N SER A 19 -1.62 21.71 21.38
CA SER A 19 -0.36 22.44 21.12
C SER A 19 0.87 21.53 21.12
N TYR A 20 0.78 20.39 21.79
CA TYR A 20 1.86 19.42 21.91
C TYR A 20 1.28 17.98 21.92
N PRO A 21 2.01 16.97 21.39
CA PRO A 21 1.49 15.60 21.29
C PRO A 21 1.49 14.83 22.61
N ASP A 22 2.36 15.19 23.57
CA ASP A 22 2.37 14.53 24.88
C ASP A 22 1.19 14.97 25.75
N LEU A 23 0.91 14.18 26.79
CA LEU A 23 -0.17 14.39 27.75
C LEU A 23 0.21 15.40 28.84
N LEU A 24 0.37 16.69 28.49
CA LEU A 24 0.73 17.75 29.46
C LEU A 24 -0.48 18.45 30.08
N ASP A 25 -1.52 18.71 29.30
CA ASP A 25 -2.83 19.21 29.76
C ASP A 25 -3.96 18.48 29.01
N PRO A 26 -4.20 17.21 29.36
CA PRO A 26 -5.15 16.37 28.64
C PRO A 26 -6.59 16.80 28.93
N ARG A 27 -7.30 17.22 27.88
CA ARG A 27 -8.72 17.60 27.93
C ARG A 27 -9.54 16.79 26.95
N LEU A 28 -10.69 16.30 27.41
CA LEU A 28 -11.71 15.67 26.59
C LEU A 28 -12.90 16.62 26.46
N LEU A 29 -13.05 17.27 25.30
CA LEU A 29 -14.24 18.05 24.99
C LEU A 29 -15.34 17.12 24.48
N VAL A 30 -16.47 17.09 25.17
CA VAL A 30 -17.62 16.26 24.83
C VAL A 30 -18.83 17.11 24.53
N SER A 31 -19.47 16.81 23.40
CA SER A 31 -20.80 17.27 23.06
C SER A 31 -21.74 16.07 23.04
N VAL A 32 -22.70 16.09 23.96
CA VAL A 32 -23.62 14.99 24.22
C VAL A 32 -24.99 15.35 23.66
N TRP A 33 -25.57 14.39 22.95
CA TRP A 33 -26.82 14.53 22.21
C TRP A 33 -27.77 13.41 22.61
N GLN A 34 -29.06 13.72 22.72
CA GLN A 34 -30.12 12.79 23.07
C GLN A 34 -31.22 12.85 22.01
N GLY A 35 -31.68 11.69 21.55
CA GLY A 35 -32.68 11.59 20.50
C GLY A 35 -32.47 10.35 19.63
N ASP A 36 -33.11 10.32 18.47
CA ASP A 36 -33.00 9.21 17.53
C ASP A 36 -31.76 9.38 16.63
N LEU A 37 -30.91 8.35 16.60
CA LEU A 37 -29.74 8.25 15.74
C LEU A 37 -30.05 7.62 14.37
N LYS A 38 -31.30 7.22 14.12
CA LYS A 38 -31.79 6.59 12.89
C LYS A 38 -31.06 5.30 12.53
N MET A 39 -30.41 4.64 13.50
CA MET A 39 -29.62 3.44 13.24
C MET A 39 -30.49 2.27 12.78
N ASP A 40 -31.76 2.26 13.21
CA ASP A 40 -32.74 1.22 12.88
C ASP A 40 -33.57 1.53 11.62
N SER A 41 -33.30 2.65 10.94
CA SER A 41 -34.07 3.11 9.77
C SER A 41 -33.82 2.29 8.49
N GLY A 42 -32.83 1.39 8.50
CA GLY A 42 -32.40 0.65 7.30
C GLY A 42 -31.62 1.47 6.28
N VAL A 43 -31.42 2.77 6.51
CA VAL A 43 -30.60 3.65 5.68
C VAL A 43 -29.15 3.57 6.13
N PRO A 44 -28.18 3.23 5.25
CA PRO A 44 -26.77 3.22 5.62
C PRO A 44 -26.29 4.61 6.06
N GLN A 45 -25.63 4.68 7.21
CA GLN A 45 -25.07 5.91 7.76
C GLN A 45 -23.53 5.85 7.88
N SER A 46 -22.89 7.01 7.93
CA SER A 46 -21.43 7.11 8.06
C SER A 46 -20.99 6.77 9.47
N VAL A 47 -19.96 5.93 9.62
CA VAL A 47 -19.30 5.68 10.92
C VAL A 47 -18.48 6.88 11.42
N TYR A 48 -18.18 7.84 10.54
CA TYR A 48 -17.36 9.01 10.87
C TYR A 48 -18.18 10.28 11.09
N ARG A 49 -19.47 10.27 10.75
CA ARG A 49 -20.36 11.43 10.88
C ARG A 49 -21.70 10.98 11.44
N ILE A 50 -22.07 11.57 12.56
CA ILE A 50 -23.37 11.36 13.20
C ILE A 50 -24.37 12.38 12.62
N ASP A 51 -25.55 11.92 12.22
CA ASP A 51 -26.68 12.79 11.89
C ASP A 51 -27.38 13.23 13.19
N THR A 52 -27.36 14.53 13.47
CA THR A 52 -27.95 15.10 14.68
C THR A 52 -29.26 15.85 14.40
N SER A 53 -29.90 15.66 13.24
CA SER A 53 -31.09 16.43 12.85
C SER A 53 -32.29 16.25 13.79
N GLU A 54 -32.45 15.05 14.36
CA GLU A 54 -33.54 14.65 15.26
C GLU A 54 -33.04 14.42 16.69
N MET A 55 -31.95 15.10 17.06
CA MET A 55 -31.34 15.01 18.37
C MET A 55 -31.22 16.39 19.02
N GLU A 56 -31.39 16.42 20.34
CA GLU A 56 -31.19 17.60 21.16
C GLU A 56 -29.81 17.55 21.85
N ARG A 57 -29.09 18.68 21.87
CA ARG A 57 -27.80 18.77 22.57
C ARG A 57 -28.03 19.04 24.06
N ILE A 58 -27.80 18.02 24.87
CA ILE A 58 -28.02 18.04 26.32
C ILE A 58 -26.77 18.38 27.15
N GLY A 59 -25.60 18.43 26.52
CA GLY A 59 -24.36 18.74 27.22
C GLY A 59 -23.23 19.20 26.32
N LEU A 60 -22.46 20.18 26.82
CA LEU A 60 -21.19 20.60 26.26
C LEU A 60 -20.23 20.86 27.42
N TRP A 61 -19.22 20.01 27.59
CA TRP A 61 -18.26 20.12 28.69
C TRP A 61 -16.85 19.73 28.27
N GLY A 62 -15.86 20.21 28.99
CA GLY A 62 -14.46 19.82 28.84
C GLY A 62 -13.98 19.14 30.10
N LEU A 63 -13.66 17.84 30.01
CA LEU A 63 -13.24 17.03 31.15
C LEU A 63 -11.71 16.97 31.22
N SER A 64 -11.19 17.15 32.44
CA SER A 64 -9.81 16.85 32.82
C SER A 64 -9.69 15.39 33.26
N ILE A 65 -8.46 14.85 33.34
CA ILE A 65 -8.27 13.52 33.92
C ILE A 65 -8.76 13.50 35.37
N GLY A 66 -9.58 12.50 35.71
CA GLY A 66 -10.25 12.34 37.01
C GLY A 66 -11.56 13.12 37.15
N GLU A 67 -11.93 13.93 36.15
CA GLU A 67 -13.17 14.72 36.19
C GLU A 67 -14.36 13.91 35.68
N SER A 68 -15.49 14.09 36.35
CA SER A 68 -16.78 13.51 35.98
C SER A 68 -17.79 14.61 35.69
N TYR A 69 -18.64 14.40 34.69
CA TYR A 69 -19.77 15.26 34.39
C TYR A 69 -21.06 14.44 34.36
N THR A 70 -21.99 14.79 35.23
CA THR A 70 -23.33 14.22 35.28
C THR A 70 -24.25 15.06 34.40
N PHE A 71 -24.93 14.40 33.46
CA PHE A 71 -25.87 15.07 32.59
C PHE A 71 -27.09 15.53 33.40
N GLY A 72 -27.70 16.66 33.04
CA GLY A 72 -28.73 17.31 33.86
C GLY A 72 -29.95 16.45 34.25
N ASN A 73 -30.17 15.32 33.56
CA ASN A 73 -31.09 14.27 33.98
C ASN A 73 -30.30 13.02 34.44
N PRO A 74 -30.48 12.54 35.69
CA PRO A 74 -29.86 11.32 36.21
C PRO A 74 -30.07 10.06 35.34
N GLU A 75 -31.15 10.00 34.57
CA GLU A 75 -31.45 8.87 33.67
C GLU A 75 -30.48 8.75 32.49
N VAL A 76 -29.83 9.84 32.10
CA VAL A 76 -28.87 9.87 30.98
C VAL A 76 -27.49 9.35 31.42
N GLY A 77 -27.17 9.47 32.71
CA GLY A 77 -25.94 8.95 33.30
C GLY A 77 -24.84 10.00 33.52
N THR A 78 -23.60 9.52 33.65
CA THR A 78 -22.42 10.33 33.97
C THR A 78 -21.25 9.85 33.12
N ILE A 79 -20.42 10.78 32.65
CA ILE A 79 -19.16 10.49 31.95
C ILE A 79 -17.97 10.87 32.83
N THR A 80 -16.96 10.01 32.88
CA THR A 80 -15.72 10.25 33.63
C THR A 80 -14.53 10.03 32.72
N LEU A 81 -13.59 10.98 32.69
CA LEU A 81 -12.31 10.79 32.03
C LEU A 81 -11.31 10.18 33.03
N ASN A 82 -11.20 8.85 33.06
CA ASN A 82 -10.32 8.17 34.03
C ASN A 82 -8.83 8.37 33.75
N GLY A 83 -8.45 8.51 32.48
CA GLY A 83 -7.07 8.64 32.06
C GLY A 83 -6.92 8.44 30.56
N ALA A 84 -5.70 8.66 30.07
CA ALA A 84 -5.36 8.43 28.67
C ALA A 84 -3.99 7.74 28.60
N VAL A 85 -3.94 6.63 27.87
CA VAL A 85 -2.72 5.85 27.67
C VAL A 85 -2.28 5.96 26.21
N PRO A 86 -0.99 6.15 25.93
CA PRO A 86 -0.48 6.13 24.57
C PRO A 86 -0.67 4.72 24.00
N TRP A 87 -1.32 4.63 22.85
CA TRP A 87 -1.53 3.38 22.13
C TRP A 87 -0.95 3.47 20.72
N VAL A 88 -0.30 2.41 20.28
CA VAL A 88 0.23 2.29 18.93
C VAL A 88 -0.14 0.92 18.34
N ASN A 89 -0.63 0.92 17.11
CA ASN A 89 -0.81 -0.30 16.32
C ASN A 89 0.42 -0.48 15.43
N LEU A 90 1.26 -1.46 15.73
CA LEU A 90 2.40 -1.80 14.87
C LEU A 90 2.05 -3.02 14.04
N GLN A 91 1.79 -2.81 12.76
CA GLN A 91 1.61 -3.90 11.81
C GLN A 91 2.96 -4.24 11.17
N VAL A 92 3.52 -5.38 11.56
CA VAL A 92 4.76 -5.90 10.96
C VAL A 92 4.39 -6.93 9.90
N VAL A 93 4.54 -6.56 8.63
CA VAL A 93 4.29 -7.46 7.50
C VAL A 93 5.63 -8.03 7.01
N LYS A 94 5.75 -9.36 7.00
CA LYS A 94 6.92 -10.07 6.48
C LYS A 94 6.51 -10.87 5.24
N ASP A 95 7.07 -10.51 4.08
CA ASP A 95 6.77 -11.16 2.81
C ASP A 95 7.95 -12.05 2.36
N PRO A 96 7.99 -13.34 2.74
CA PRO A 96 9.09 -14.24 2.37
C PRO A 96 9.16 -14.52 0.86
N GLY A 97 8.09 -14.27 0.12
CA GLY A 97 8.01 -14.48 -1.33
C GLY A 97 8.64 -13.37 -2.17
N LYS A 98 8.83 -12.15 -1.64
CA LYS A 98 9.43 -11.02 -2.36
C LYS A 98 10.79 -11.33 -3.00
N PRO A 99 11.77 -11.95 -2.30
CA PRO A 99 13.06 -12.28 -2.92
C PRO A 99 12.92 -13.33 -4.03
N TRP A 100 12.01 -14.29 -3.89
CA TRP A 100 11.75 -15.31 -4.92
C TRP A 100 11.06 -14.72 -6.15
N ALA A 101 10.11 -13.81 -5.96
CA ALA A 101 9.47 -13.08 -7.06
C ALA A 101 10.50 -12.22 -7.82
N LEU A 102 11.41 -11.54 -7.12
CA LEU A 102 12.51 -10.79 -7.73
C LEU A 102 13.42 -11.71 -8.54
N ALA A 103 13.90 -12.81 -7.95
CA ALA A 103 14.76 -13.77 -8.65
C ALA A 103 14.06 -14.35 -9.89
N GLY A 104 12.79 -14.72 -9.78
CA GLY A 104 11.98 -15.20 -10.90
C GLY A 104 11.85 -14.17 -12.03
N SER A 105 11.63 -12.90 -11.70
CA SER A 105 11.54 -11.82 -12.69
C SER A 105 12.86 -11.61 -13.44
N ILE A 106 13.99 -11.67 -12.74
CA ILE A 106 15.33 -11.57 -13.35
C ILE A 106 15.57 -12.73 -14.32
N VAL A 107 15.26 -13.97 -13.89
CA VAL A 107 15.40 -15.16 -14.73
C VAL A 107 14.51 -15.09 -15.97
N ALA A 108 13.27 -14.61 -15.83
CA ALA A 108 12.34 -14.44 -16.94
C ALA A 108 12.81 -13.40 -17.96
N ILE A 109 13.33 -12.26 -17.50
CA ILE A 109 13.89 -11.24 -18.39
C ILE A 109 15.15 -11.77 -19.09
N ALA A 110 16.04 -12.44 -18.35
CA ALA A 110 17.25 -13.01 -18.91
C ALA A 110 16.95 -14.10 -19.96
N SER A 111 15.97 -14.97 -19.71
CA SER A 111 15.56 -16.01 -20.67
C SER A 111 14.91 -15.41 -21.91
N LEU A 112 14.11 -14.36 -21.75
CA LEU A 112 13.54 -13.61 -22.87
C LEU A 112 14.64 -12.96 -23.72
N MET A 113 15.62 -12.30 -23.09
CA MET A 113 16.77 -11.74 -23.80
C MET A 113 17.54 -12.84 -24.54
N ALA A 114 17.85 -13.95 -23.88
CA ALA A 114 18.52 -15.08 -24.51
C ALA A 114 17.74 -15.59 -25.73
N SER A 115 16.41 -15.73 -25.62
CA SER A 115 15.54 -16.15 -26.73
C SER A 115 15.60 -15.20 -27.92
N LEU A 116 15.65 -13.89 -27.68
CA LEU A 116 15.73 -12.88 -28.74
C LEU A 116 17.12 -12.79 -29.40
N PHE A 117 18.20 -12.99 -28.63
CA PHE A 117 19.57 -12.86 -29.12
C PHE A 117 20.18 -14.15 -29.67
N ILE A 118 19.70 -15.33 -29.24
CA ILE A 118 20.15 -16.62 -29.77
C ILE A 118 19.63 -16.78 -31.20
N ARG A 119 20.53 -16.59 -32.16
CA ARG A 119 20.21 -16.75 -33.58
C ARG A 119 20.10 -18.24 -33.92
N GLN A 120 18.91 -18.68 -34.32
CA GLN A 120 18.74 -20.02 -34.89
C GLN A 120 19.28 -20.03 -36.34
N ARG A 121 20.43 -20.67 -36.55
CA ARG A 121 21.05 -20.85 -37.86
C ARG A 121 21.11 -22.35 -38.19
N ARG A 122 20.77 -22.73 -39.41
CA ARG A 122 20.94 -24.11 -39.90
C ARG A 122 22.03 -24.13 -40.95
N ILE A 123 23.10 -24.88 -40.70
CA ILE A 123 24.17 -25.12 -41.66
C ILE A 123 24.04 -26.58 -42.14
N LEU A 124 24.06 -26.76 -43.45
CA LEU A 124 23.97 -28.03 -44.13
C LEU A 124 25.32 -28.25 -44.84
N VAL A 125 25.96 -29.37 -44.54
CA VAL A 125 27.21 -29.78 -45.19
C VAL A 125 26.96 -31.09 -45.90
N ARG A 126 27.33 -31.15 -47.18
CA ARG A 126 27.21 -32.35 -48.01
C ARG A 126 28.56 -32.64 -48.66
N ALA A 127 29.01 -33.90 -48.61
CA ALA A 127 30.14 -34.36 -49.39
C ALA A 127 29.65 -35.09 -50.65
N SER A 128 30.16 -34.72 -51.82
CA SER A 128 29.81 -35.34 -53.11
C SER A 128 31.00 -35.31 -54.07
N ASN A 129 31.35 -36.44 -54.69
CA ASN A 129 32.42 -36.55 -55.69
C ASN A 129 33.76 -35.91 -55.27
N GLY A 130 34.20 -36.14 -54.03
CA GLY A 130 35.44 -35.57 -53.50
C GLY A 130 35.41 -34.06 -53.24
N LYS A 131 34.24 -33.42 -53.35
CA LYS A 131 34.01 -32.01 -53.04
C LYS A 131 33.09 -31.87 -51.82
N LEU A 132 33.34 -30.85 -51.01
CA LEU A 132 32.48 -30.46 -49.89
C LEU A 132 31.63 -29.26 -50.32
N GLU A 133 30.31 -29.42 -50.22
CA GLU A 133 29.32 -28.38 -50.43
C GLU A 133 28.80 -27.91 -49.07
N VAL A 134 28.92 -26.61 -48.80
CA VAL A 134 28.45 -25.98 -47.56
C VAL A 134 27.36 -24.98 -47.93
N ALA A 135 26.17 -25.14 -47.36
CA ALA A 135 25.05 -24.23 -47.51
C ALA A 135 24.54 -23.80 -46.14
N GLY A 136 24.20 -22.52 -45.97
CA GLY A 136 23.58 -22.01 -44.75
C GLY A 136 22.20 -21.45 -45.05
N LEU A 137 21.27 -21.72 -44.13
CA LEU A 137 19.95 -21.09 -44.09
C LEU A 137 19.78 -20.41 -42.73
N ALA A 138 19.66 -19.09 -42.74
CA ALA A 138 19.30 -18.31 -41.56
C ALA A 138 17.84 -17.88 -41.64
N LEU A 139 17.10 -18.10 -40.55
CA LEU A 139 15.79 -17.50 -40.37
C LEU A 139 15.99 -15.96 -40.27
N ASN A 140 15.21 -15.19 -41.03
CA ASN A 140 15.26 -13.71 -41.10
C ASN A 140 16.50 -13.05 -41.75
N ARG A 141 17.27 -13.74 -42.62
CA ARG A 141 18.40 -13.13 -43.39
C ARG A 141 19.36 -12.28 -42.54
N LEU A 142 19.62 -12.73 -41.31
CA LEU A 142 20.50 -12.02 -40.38
C LEU A 142 21.93 -11.89 -40.95
N PRO A 143 22.56 -10.71 -40.89
CA PRO A 143 23.92 -10.50 -41.40
C PRO A 143 24.96 -11.30 -40.61
N GLY A 144 26.02 -11.75 -41.29
CA GLY A 144 27.13 -12.52 -40.70
C GLY A 144 27.07 -14.05 -40.89
N LEU A 145 26.09 -14.58 -41.65
CA LEU A 145 26.09 -16.00 -42.05
C LEU A 145 27.14 -16.27 -43.13
N GLU A 146 27.31 -15.37 -44.10
CA GLU A 146 28.32 -15.50 -45.15
C GLU A 146 29.74 -15.54 -44.61
N ASP A 147 30.06 -14.68 -43.63
CA ASP A 147 31.38 -14.65 -43.00
C ASP A 147 31.65 -15.94 -42.22
N GLU A 148 30.63 -16.48 -41.55
CA GLU A 148 30.69 -17.78 -40.86
C GLU A 148 30.92 -18.94 -41.82
N ILE A 149 30.18 -18.99 -42.95
CA ILE A 149 30.36 -20.02 -43.98
C ILE A 149 31.77 -19.93 -44.57
N LYS A 150 32.24 -18.72 -44.91
CA LYS A 150 33.60 -18.51 -45.41
C LYS A 150 34.66 -18.97 -44.42
N LYS A 151 34.49 -18.65 -43.14
CA LYS A 151 35.40 -19.11 -42.07
C LYS A 151 35.39 -20.62 -41.96
N MET A 152 34.21 -21.25 -41.96
CA MET A 152 34.07 -22.70 -41.88
C MET A 152 34.70 -23.41 -43.09
N VAL A 153 34.50 -22.88 -44.30
CA VAL A 153 35.13 -23.39 -45.53
C VAL A 153 36.65 -23.27 -45.43
N SER A 154 37.18 -22.15 -44.92
CA SER A 154 38.62 -21.94 -44.76
C SER A 154 39.26 -22.86 -43.71
N GLU A 155 38.55 -23.18 -42.63
CA GLU A 155 39.03 -24.13 -41.62
C GLU A 155 39.00 -25.57 -42.13
N VAL A 156 38.01 -25.93 -42.94
CA VAL A 156 37.85 -27.29 -43.49
C VAL A 156 38.75 -27.55 -44.70
N SER A 157 39.12 -26.51 -45.44
CA SER A 157 40.06 -26.61 -46.57
C SER A 157 41.54 -26.65 -46.15
N ARG A 158 41.82 -26.51 -44.85
CA ARG A 158 43.16 -26.53 -44.28
C ARG A 158 43.55 -27.94 -43.87
#